data_AF-A0A0W0XS92-F1
#
_entry.id   AF-A0A0W0XS92-F1
#
_cell.length_a   1.000
_cell.length_b   1.000
_cell.length_c   1.000
_cell.angle_alpha   90.00
_cell.angle_beta   90.00
_cell.angle_gamma   90.00
#
_symmetry.space_group_name_H-M   'P 1'
#
loop_
_entity.id
_entity.type
_entity.pdbx_description
1 polymer ?
#
loop_
_entity_poly.entity_id
_entity_poly.type
_entity_poly.pdbx_seq_one_letter_code
_entity_poly.pdbx_strand_id
1 'polypeptide(L)' 'MFDLLNYNKDKLLRYHLKLVTALGVDTYSNKELFFSCRRSYHQEEPDFGCHLACIYFK' A
#
# COMPACT_ATOMS: atom_id res chain seq x y z
N MET A 1 13.59 9.04 -3.02
CA MET A 1 12.24 8.47 -2.83
C MET A 1 12.35 6.95 -2.99
N PHE A 2 11.70 6.15 -2.13
CA PHE A 2 11.77 4.68 -2.17
C PHE A 2 10.52 4.11 -2.85
N ASP A 3 10.72 3.26 -3.86
CA ASP A 3 9.62 2.59 -4.57
C ASP A 3 9.26 1.27 -3.89
N LEU A 4 8.33 1.35 -2.94
CA LEU A 4 7.85 0.19 -2.19
C LEU A 4 7.11 -0.82 -3.08
N LEU A 5 6.44 -0.36 -4.14
CA LEU A 5 5.62 -1.23 -4.98
C LEU A 5 6.49 -2.16 -5.82
N ASN A 6 7.45 -1.60 -6.55
CA ASN A 6 8.35 -2.39 -7.39
C ASN A 6 9.32 -3.21 -6.54
N TYR A 7 9.77 -2.71 -5.38
CA TYR A 7 10.57 -3.51 -4.45
C TYR A 7 9.88 -4.81 -4.03
N ASN A 8 8.59 -4.75 -3.67
CA ASN A 8 7.83 -5.95 -3.31
C ASN A 8 7.54 -6.84 -4.51
N LYS A 9 7.23 -6.25 -5.68
CA LYS A 9 7.03 -7.01 -6.92
C LYS A 9 8.26 -7.85 -7.27
N ASP A 10 9.45 -7.27 -7.22
CA ASP A 10 10.72 -7.95 -7.49
C ASP A 10 11.03 -9.05 -6.47
N LYS A 11 10.63 -8.88 -5.21
CA LYS A 11 10.72 -9.92 -4.18
C LYS A 11 9.79 -11.09 -4.50
N LEU A 12 8.54 -10.81 -4.85
CA LEU A 12 7.52 -11.83 -5.15
C LEU A 12 7.86 -12.63 -6.42
N LEU A 13 8.40 -11.98 -7.45
CA LEU A 13 8.80 -12.66 -8.69
C LEU A 13 9.87 -13.74 -8.48
N ARG A 14 10.68 -13.66 -7.42
CA ARG A 14 11.67 -14.70 -7.07
C ARG A 14 11.04 -16.01 -6.60
N TYR A 15 9.76 -16.00 -6.20
CA TYR A 15 9.05 -17.17 -5.70
C TYR A 15 8.33 -17.98 -6.80
N HIS A 16 8.65 -17.74 -8.08
CA HIS A 16 8.07 -18.47 -9.22
C HIS A 16 6.52 -18.44 -9.22
N LEU A 17 5.94 -17.36 -8.70
CA LEU A 17 4.49 -17.15 -8.69
C LEU A 17 3.98 -17.02 -10.12
N LYS A 18 2.85 -17.68 -10.43
CA LYS A 18 2.26 -17.66 -11.78
C LYS A 18 1.81 -16.26 -12.21
N LEU A 19 1.34 -15.44 -11.27
CA LEU A 19 0.84 -14.11 -11.54
C LEU A 19 1.11 -13.20 -10.33
N VAL A 20 1.67 -12.03 -10.60
CA VAL A 20 1.84 -10.95 -9.62
C VAL A 20 1.28 -9.68 -10.23
N THR A 21 0.24 -9.13 -9.60
CA THR A 21 -0.38 -7.86 -9.99
C THR A 21 -0.36 -6.88 -8.84
N ALA A 22 -0.56 -5.60 -9.16
CA ALA A 22 -0.59 -4.51 -8.21
C ALA A 22 -1.70 -3.54 -8.59
N LEU A 23 -2.36 -2.93 -7.61
CA LEU A 23 -3.37 -1.90 -7.84
C LEU A 23 -2.77 -0.58 -8.33
N GLY A 24 -1.47 -0.33 -8.08
CA GLY A 24 -0.80 0.91 -8.49
C GLY A 24 -1.29 2.16 -7.75
N VAL A 25 -1.91 2.00 -6.58
CA VAL A 25 -2.50 3.10 -5.81
C VAL A 25 -1.50 3.63 -4.79
N ASP A 26 -1.36 4.96 -4.73
CA ASP A 26 -0.61 5.67 -3.69
C ASP A 26 -1.57 6.22 -2.62
N THR A 27 -1.40 5.76 -1.38
CA THR A 27 -2.23 6.20 -0.24
C THR A 27 -1.94 7.64 0.16
N TYR A 28 -0.74 8.15 -0.08
CA TYR A 28 -0.38 9.52 0.29
C TYR A 28 -1.11 10.53 -0.58
N SER A 29 -1.10 10.35 -1.90
CA SER A 29 -1.71 11.29 -2.86
C SER A 29 -3.24 11.19 -2.91
N ASN A 30 -3.83 10.01 -2.70
CA ASN A 30 -5.28 9.80 -2.80
C ASN A 30 -5.99 9.95 -1.45
N LYS A 31 -6.14 11.20 -0.99
CA LYS A 31 -6.72 11.52 0.33
C LYS A 31 -8.22 11.19 0.47
N GLU A 32 -8.96 11.15 -0.63
CA GLU A 32 -10.42 10.93 -0.62
C GLU A 32 -10.78 9.48 -0.33
N LEU A 33 -9.91 8.54 -0.72
CA LEU A 33 -10.17 7.11 -0.60
C LEU A 33 -9.28 6.40 0.43
N PHE A 34 -8.14 6.99 0.81
CA PHE A 34 -7.17 6.31 1.66
C PHE A 34 -6.64 7.14 2.82
N PHE A 35 -6.68 6.58 4.04
CA PHE A 35 -5.79 6.98 5.13
C PHE A 35 -4.32 6.80 4.76
N SER A 36 -3.44 7.66 5.31
CA SER A 36 -2.00 7.59 5.10
C SER A 36 -1.23 8.09 6.31
N CYS A 37 -0.51 7.20 6.98
CA CYS A 37 0.34 7.52 8.13
C CYS A 37 1.34 8.65 7.82
N ARG A 38 1.99 8.63 6.64
CA ARG A 38 2.95 9.68 6.25
C ARG A 38 2.25 11.03 6.02
N ARG A 39 1.05 11.04 5.44
CA ARG A 39 0.30 12.29 5.24
C ARG A 39 -0.13 12.87 6.58
N SER A 40 -0.71 12.07 7.46
CA SER A 40 -1.11 12.48 8.81
C SER A 40 0.09 13.05 9.58
N TYR A 41 1.26 12.41 9.50
CA TYR A 41 2.50 12.93 10.08
C TYR A 41 2.90 14.30 9.53
N HIS A 42 2.89 14.49 8.20
CA HIS A 42 3.22 15.78 7.59
C HIS A 42 2.20 16.89 7.88
N GLN A 43 0.97 16.54 8.27
CA GLN A 43 -0.11 17.46 8.61
C GLN A 43 -0.29 17.63 10.13
N GLU A 44 0.61 17.05 10.94
CA GLU A 44 0.56 17.11 12.41
C GLU A 44 -0.77 16.61 13.00
N GLU A 45 -1.41 15.65 12.31
CA GLU A 45 -2.60 14.99 12.83
C GLU A 45 -2.22 14.11 14.05
N PRO A 46 -3.06 14.06 15.10
CA PRO A 46 -2.72 13.35 16.33
C PRO A 46 -2.72 11.82 16.17
N ASP A 47 -3.35 11.29 15.13
CA ASP A 47 -3.42 9.87 14.80
C ASP A 47 -3.72 9.67 13.31
N PHE A 48 -3.74 8.43 12.82
CA PHE A 48 -4.13 8.07 11.47
C PHE A 48 -5.04 6.83 11.44
N GLY A 49 -6.01 6.84 10.54
CA GLY A 49 -6.86 5.66 10.31
C GLY A 49 -6.08 4.50 9.65
N CYS A 50 -6.62 3.29 9.78
CA CYS A 50 -6.06 2.07 9.17
C CYS A 50 -7.03 1.48 8.14
N HIS A 51 -6.48 0.82 7.13
CA HIS A 51 -7.24 -0.02 6.19
C HIS A 51 -7.07 -1.49 6.50
N LEU A 52 -8.05 -2.29 6.07
CA LEU A 52 -8.00 -3.74 6.13
C LEU A 52 -7.88 -4.31 4.71
N ALA A 53 -6.85 -5.14 4.49
CA ALA A 53 -6.75 -5.99 3.31
C ALA A 53 -7.04 -7.43 3.74
N CYS A 54 -8.10 -8.03 3.22
CA CYS A 54 -8.53 -9.39 3.59
C CYS A 54 -8.79 -10.26 2.35
N ILE A 55 -8.61 -11.57 2.54
CA ILE A 55 -8.99 -12.61 1.58
C ILE A 55 -9.72 -13.70 2.36
N TYR A 56 -10.79 -14.25 1.76
CA TYR A 56 -11.59 -15.31 2.35
C TYR A 56 -11.94 -16.33 1.27
N PHE A 57 -11.90 -17.62 1.63
CA PHE A 57 -12.38 -18.72 0.79
C PHE A 57 -13.79 -19.09 1.26
N LYS A 58 -14.74 -19.08 0.33
CA LYS A 58 -16.12 -19.44 0.63
C LYS A 58 -16.30 -20.93 0.84
#